data_AF-A0A4P7JP24-F1
#
_entry.id   AF-A0A4P7JP24-F1
#
_cell.length_a   1.000
_cell.length_b   1.000
_cell.length_c   1.000
_cell.angle_alpha   90.00
_cell.angle_beta   90.00
_cell.angle_gamma   90.00
#
_symmetry.space_group_name_H-M   'P 1'
#
loop_
_entity.id
_entity.type
_entity.pdbx_description
1 polymer ?
#
loop_
_entity_poly.entity_id
_entity_poly.type
_entity_poly.pdbx_seq_one_letter_code
_entity_poly.pdbx_strand_id
1 'polypeptide(L)'
;MKKLTLALGSAALSTALLVAPASANSMSSYMENALIDVCKAAKSNNTIRFSNTVDSYRLKTETVALKVVCNGENISDFAATHGAYKTADRLNEALGDVSIEDVALNETEKFYVNF
;
A
#
# COMPACT_ATOMS: atom_id res chain seq x y z
N MET A 1 31.48 -16.59 59.81
CA MET A 1 31.43 -16.10 58.41
C MET A 1 29.98 -16.12 57.95
N LYS A 2 29.41 -14.94 57.72
CA LYS A 2 27.98 -14.72 57.42
C LYS A 2 27.65 -15.17 56.00
N LYS A 3 26.69 -16.08 55.84
CA LYS A 3 26.07 -16.36 54.53
C LYS A 3 24.84 -15.47 54.42
N LEU A 4 24.97 -14.39 53.65
CA LEU A 4 23.84 -13.55 53.24
C LEU A 4 23.15 -14.26 52.07
N THR A 5 21.92 -14.71 52.27
CA THR A 5 21.06 -15.18 51.19
C THR A 5 19.97 -14.14 51.01
N LEU A 6 20.17 -13.22 50.06
CA LEU A 6 19.13 -12.29 49.63
C LEU A 6 18.06 -13.07 48.85
N ALA A 7 16.87 -13.19 49.41
CA ALA A 7 15.67 -13.51 48.65
C ALA A 7 15.02 -12.19 48.20
N LEU A 8 15.48 -11.66 47.07
CA LEU A 8 14.79 -10.60 46.34
C LEU A 8 13.69 -11.26 45.50
N GLY A 9 12.47 -11.24 46.00
CA GLY A 9 11.28 -11.64 45.25
C GLY A 9 11.01 -10.62 44.14
N SER A 10 11.45 -10.92 42.93
CA SER A 10 11.11 -10.15 41.73
C SER A 10 9.69 -10.50 41.30
N ALA A 11 8.72 -9.65 41.60
CA ALA A 11 7.40 -9.71 41.00
C ALA A 11 7.52 -9.36 39.50
N ALA A 12 7.49 -10.37 38.64
CA ALA A 12 7.42 -10.17 37.19
C ALA A 12 6.02 -9.67 36.82
N LEU A 13 5.87 -8.37 36.57
CA LEU A 13 4.69 -7.84 35.88
C LEU A 13 4.79 -8.23 34.41
N SER A 14 4.14 -9.33 34.04
CA SER A 14 3.90 -9.69 32.65
C SER A 14 2.84 -8.75 32.08
N THR A 15 3.26 -7.66 31.44
CA THR A 15 2.37 -6.83 30.61
C THR A 15 2.01 -7.63 29.35
N ALA A 16 0.82 -8.22 29.34
CA ALA A 16 0.24 -8.79 28.13
C ALA A 16 -0.05 -7.66 27.14
N LEU A 17 0.70 -7.61 26.04
CA LEU A 17 0.41 -6.73 24.90
C LEU A 17 -0.91 -7.20 24.27
N LEU A 18 -1.98 -6.46 24.53
CA LEU A 18 -3.23 -6.60 23.80
C LEU A 18 -3.01 -6.07 22.39
N VAL A 19 -2.70 -6.97 21.45
CA VAL A 19 -2.73 -6.66 20.02
C VAL A 19 -4.21 -6.57 19.64
N ALA A 20 -4.71 -5.34 19.49
CA ALA A 20 -6.03 -5.14 18.89
C ALA A 20 -5.99 -5.66 17.44
N PRO A 21 -7.00 -6.42 16.98
CA PRO A 21 -7.06 -6.80 15.58
C PRO A 21 -7.16 -5.52 14.75
N ALA A 22 -6.20 -5.29 13.86
CA ALA A 22 -6.35 -4.30 12.81
C ALA A 22 -7.62 -4.65 12.03
N SER A 23 -8.64 -3.81 12.12
CA SER A 23 -9.86 -3.96 11.34
C SER A 23 -9.50 -3.80 9.86
N ALA A 24 -9.23 -4.91 9.19
CA ALA A 24 -9.16 -4.96 7.74
C ALA A 24 -10.57 -4.75 7.21
N ASN A 25 -10.90 -3.52 6.81
CA ASN A 25 -12.11 -3.27 6.06
C ASN A 25 -12.05 -4.13 4.79
N SER A 26 -12.87 -5.18 4.71
CA SER A 26 -12.90 -6.05 3.54
C SER A 26 -13.34 -5.22 2.33
N MET A 27 -12.46 -5.11 1.34
CA MET A 27 -12.76 -4.44 0.08
C MET A 27 -13.97 -5.12 -0.60
N SER A 28 -14.85 -4.33 -1.22
CA SER A 28 -15.95 -4.92 -2.01
C SER A 28 -15.38 -5.63 -3.24
N SER A 29 -16.04 -6.69 -3.70
CA SER A 29 -15.59 -7.43 -4.90
C SER A 29 -15.52 -6.54 -6.15
N TYR A 30 -16.33 -5.47 -6.22
CA TYR A 30 -16.22 -4.48 -7.29
C TYR A 30 -14.88 -3.73 -7.22
N MET A 31 -14.51 -3.22 -6.04
CA MET A 31 -13.25 -2.50 -5.85
C MET A 31 -12.04 -3.42 -6.06
N GLU A 32 -12.11 -4.67 -5.60
CA GLU A 32 -11.03 -5.64 -5.80
C GLU A 32 -10.78 -5.89 -7.30
N ASN A 33 -11.83 -6.19 -8.06
CA ASN A 33 -11.71 -6.40 -9.51
C ASN A 33 -11.23 -5.13 -10.23
N ALA A 34 -11.74 -3.96 -9.84
CA ALA A 34 -11.31 -2.68 -10.40
C ALA A 34 -9.80 -2.47 -10.24
N LEU A 35 -9.28 -2.70 -9.03
CA LEU A 35 -7.86 -2.50 -8.77
C LEU A 35 -6.98 -3.59 -9.40
N ILE A 36 -7.45 -4.83 -9.52
CA ILE A 36 -6.78 -5.87 -10.31
C ILE A 36 -6.65 -5.45 -11.77
N ASP A 37 -7.72 -4.93 -12.37
CA ASP A 37 -7.69 -4.46 -13.76
C ASP A 37 -6.76 -3.28 -13.94
N VAL A 38 -6.73 -2.35 -12.97
CA VAL A 38 -5.79 -1.22 -12.94
C VAL A 38 -4.35 -1.73 -12.87
N CYS A 39 -4.01 -2.67 -11.98
CA CYS A 39 -2.67 -3.25 -11.92
C CYS A 39 -2.28 -3.98 -13.22
N LYS A 40 -3.20 -4.74 -13.83
CA LYS A 40 -2.98 -5.39 -15.13
C LYS A 40 -2.76 -4.38 -16.25
N ALA A 41 -3.49 -3.26 -16.24
CA ALA A 41 -3.31 -2.19 -17.20
C ALA A 41 -2.00 -1.42 -16.97
N ALA A 42 -1.58 -1.25 -15.71
CA ALA A 42 -0.33 -0.58 -15.35
C ALA A 42 0.88 -1.25 -16.03
N LYS A 43 0.99 -2.57 -15.93
CA LYS A 43 2.08 -3.34 -16.56
C LYS A 43 1.99 -3.50 -18.08
N SER A 44 1.02 -2.87 -18.75
CA SER A 44 0.81 -3.04 -20.20
C SER A 44 1.68 -2.13 -21.09
N ASN A 45 2.39 -1.15 -20.50
CA ASN A 45 3.13 -0.10 -21.21
C ASN A 45 2.29 0.74 -22.19
N ASN A 46 0.96 0.73 -22.03
CA ASN A 46 0.01 1.46 -22.87
C ASN A 46 -0.78 2.45 -22.02
N THR A 47 -0.41 3.73 -22.11
CA THR A 47 -0.97 4.81 -21.30
C THR A 47 -2.45 5.09 -21.60
N ILE A 48 -2.89 4.87 -22.84
CA ILE A 48 -4.30 5.00 -23.23
C ILE A 48 -5.12 3.89 -22.59
N ARG A 49 -4.65 2.64 -22.68
CA ARG A 49 -5.31 1.50 -22.01
C ARG A 49 -5.39 1.74 -20.51
N PHE A 50 -4.28 2.14 -19.89
CA PHE A 50 -4.24 2.44 -18.47
C PHE A 50 -5.22 3.55 -18.08
N SER A 51 -5.22 4.69 -18.77
CA SER A 51 -6.12 5.81 -18.49
C SER A 51 -7.58 5.39 -18.67
N ASN A 52 -7.91 4.71 -19.77
CA ASN A 52 -9.28 4.22 -20.00
C ASN A 52 -9.74 3.25 -18.90
N THR A 53 -8.88 2.36 -18.42
CA THR A 53 -9.20 1.44 -17.32
C THR A 53 -9.48 2.22 -16.04
N VAL A 54 -8.60 3.14 -15.65
CA VAL A 54 -8.77 4.01 -14.47
C VAL A 54 -10.09 4.80 -14.55
N ASP A 55 -10.35 5.43 -15.70
CA ASP A 55 -11.55 6.24 -15.93
C ASP A 55 -12.84 5.41 -15.95
N SER A 56 -12.79 4.17 -16.45
CA SER A 56 -13.95 3.27 -16.49
C SER A 56 -14.47 2.91 -15.09
N TYR A 57 -13.58 2.91 -14.09
CA TYR A 57 -13.90 2.72 -12.68
C TYR A 57 -14.07 4.05 -11.93
N ARG A 58 -14.05 5.18 -12.63
CA ARG A 58 -14.16 6.54 -12.07
C ARG A 58 -13.09 6.83 -11.00
N LEU A 59 -11.92 6.22 -11.14
CA LEU A 59 -10.77 6.45 -10.28
C LEU A 59 -9.98 7.66 -10.79
N LYS A 60 -9.22 8.30 -9.91
CA LYS A 60 -8.28 9.35 -10.30
C LYS A 60 -6.89 8.75 -10.41
N THR A 61 -6.18 9.06 -11.49
CA THR A 61 -4.81 8.56 -11.72
C THR A 61 -3.86 8.93 -10.57
N GLU A 62 -3.96 10.15 -10.04
CA GLU A 62 -3.19 10.61 -8.88
C GLU A 62 -3.45 9.72 -7.63
N THR A 63 -4.73 9.46 -7.32
CA THR A 63 -5.09 8.59 -6.20
C THR A 63 -4.61 7.15 -6.41
N VAL A 64 -4.67 6.66 -7.64
CA VAL A 64 -4.12 5.34 -8.00
C VAL A 64 -2.61 5.32 -7.77
N ALA A 65 -1.88 6.34 -8.24
CA ALA A 65 -0.44 6.46 -8.09
C ALA A 65 0.00 6.56 -6.62
N LEU A 66 -0.78 7.25 -5.77
CA LEU A 66 -0.46 7.40 -4.34
C LEU A 66 -0.78 6.14 -3.52
N LYS A 67 -1.89 5.47 -3.81
CA LYS A 67 -2.51 4.52 -2.87
C LYS A 67 -2.47 3.07 -3.33
N VAL A 68 -2.28 2.76 -4.61
CA VAL A 68 -2.38 1.38 -5.09
C VAL A 68 -1.03 0.67 -5.06
N VAL A 69 -1.01 -0.50 -4.43
CA VAL A 69 0.15 -1.41 -4.36
C VAL A 69 -0.22 -2.70 -5.09
N CYS A 70 0.52 -3.01 -6.15
CA CYS A 70 0.33 -4.19 -6.98
C CYS A 70 1.40 -5.23 -6.65
N ASN A 71 1.00 -6.41 -6.19
CA ASN A 71 1.89 -7.54 -5.85
C ASN A 71 3.06 -7.16 -4.93
N GLY A 72 2.82 -6.22 -4.01
CA GLY A 72 3.80 -5.75 -3.01
C GLY A 72 4.62 -4.52 -3.42
N GLU A 73 4.47 -4.04 -4.66
CA GLU A 73 5.17 -2.86 -5.18
C GLU A 73 4.18 -1.71 -5.38
N ASN A 74 4.60 -0.45 -5.14
CA ASN A 74 3.78 0.70 -5.52
C ASN A 74 3.52 0.67 -7.03
N ILE A 75 2.36 1.10 -7.50
CA ILE A 75 1.93 0.82 -8.88
C ILE A 75 2.88 1.37 -9.96
N SER A 76 3.56 2.50 -9.71
CA SER A 76 4.59 3.05 -10.61
C SER A 76 5.82 2.15 -10.70
N ASP A 77 6.32 1.69 -9.55
CA ASP A 77 7.44 0.74 -9.47
C ASP A 77 7.08 -0.59 -10.13
N PHE A 78 5.90 -1.13 -9.83
CA PHE A 78 5.36 -2.34 -10.45
C PHE A 78 5.29 -2.21 -11.98
N ALA A 79 4.86 -1.06 -12.50
CA ALA A 79 4.88 -0.82 -13.93
C ALA A 79 6.32 -0.85 -14.47
N ALA A 80 7.26 -0.15 -13.82
CA ALA A 80 8.65 -0.07 -14.24
C ALA A 80 9.37 -1.43 -14.19
N THR A 81 9.22 -2.22 -13.13
CA THR A 81 9.82 -3.55 -12.97
C THR A 81 9.30 -4.56 -14.00
N HIS A 82 8.09 -4.35 -14.51
CA HIS A 82 7.51 -5.10 -15.61
C HIS A 82 7.79 -4.51 -17.02
N GLY A 83 8.67 -3.50 -17.14
CA GLY A 83 9.05 -2.90 -18.42
C GLY A 83 8.02 -1.93 -19.01
N ALA A 84 7.01 -1.53 -18.22
CA ALA A 84 5.97 -0.59 -18.60
C ALA A 84 6.31 0.86 -18.25
N TYR A 85 7.49 1.32 -18.69
CA TYR A 85 8.02 2.65 -18.35
C TYR A 85 7.10 3.80 -18.74
N LYS A 86 6.39 3.73 -19.87
CA LYS A 86 5.45 4.81 -20.26
C LYS A 86 4.30 4.95 -19.25
N THR A 87 3.85 3.83 -18.70
CA THR A 87 2.80 3.85 -17.68
C THR A 87 3.36 4.30 -16.33
N ALA A 88 4.59 3.90 -15.98
CA ALA A 88 5.28 4.39 -14.79
C ALA A 88 5.47 5.92 -14.84
N ASP A 89 5.92 6.45 -15.97
CA ASP A 89 6.07 7.89 -16.20
C ASP A 89 4.72 8.61 -16.05
N ARG A 90 3.66 8.08 -16.67
CA ARG A 90 2.29 8.62 -16.54
C ARG A 90 1.79 8.64 -15.09
N LEU A 91 2.12 7.61 -14.30
CA LEU A 91 1.77 7.55 -12.89
C LEU A 91 2.53 8.61 -12.09
N ASN A 92 3.82 8.77 -12.35
CA ASN A 92 4.66 9.78 -11.70
C ASN A 92 4.25 11.21 -12.09
N GLU A 93 3.93 11.45 -13.37
CA GLU A 93 3.40 12.74 -13.85
C GLU A 93 2.09 13.13 -13.15
N ALA A 94 1.24 12.15 -12.85
CA ALA A 94 -0.03 12.40 -12.17
C ALA A 94 0.13 12.82 -10.70
N LEU A 95 1.30 12.55 -10.09
CA LEU A 95 1.62 13.02 -8.74
C LEU A 95 2.02 14.51 -8.74
N GLY A 96 2.58 15.04 -9.83
CA GLY A 96 2.99 16.45 -9.90
C GLY A 96 3.82 16.90 -8.68
N ASP A 97 3.51 18.09 -8.15
CA ASP A 97 4.04 18.59 -6.88
C ASP A 97 3.20 18.09 -5.68
N VAL A 98 3.25 16.79 -5.38
CA VAL A 98 2.75 16.28 -4.09
C VAL A 98 3.75 16.63 -2.98
N SER A 99 3.24 17.09 -1.84
CA SER A 99 4.10 17.31 -0.68
C SER A 99 4.51 15.97 -0.04
N ILE A 100 5.65 15.97 0.66
CA ILE A 100 6.07 14.79 1.45
C ILE A 100 5.00 14.45 2.50
N GLU A 101 4.29 15.45 3.02
CA GLU A 101 3.18 15.26 3.95
C GLU A 101 2.01 14.53 3.30
N ASP A 102 1.64 14.86 2.06
CA ASP A 102 0.58 14.15 1.31
C ASP A 102 0.95 12.68 1.10
N VAL A 103 2.20 12.39 0.76
CA VAL A 103 2.68 11.00 0.61
C VAL A 103 2.62 10.28 1.95
N ALA A 104 3.11 10.89 3.03
CA ALA A 104 3.14 10.31 4.37
C ALA A 104 1.74 10.06 4.94
N LEU A 105 0.81 11.00 4.78
CA LEU A 105 -0.58 10.86 5.23
C LEU A 105 -1.34 9.77 4.47
N ASN A 106 -0.92 9.45 3.25
CA ASN A 106 -1.51 8.36 2.47
C ASN A 106 -0.83 7.00 2.70
N GLU A 107 0.22 6.89 3.52
CA GLU A 107 0.89 5.61 3.81
C GLU A 107 -0.03 4.61 4.52
N THR A 108 -0.93 5.09 5.39
CA THR A 108 -1.82 4.25 6.19
C THR A 108 -3.09 3.81 5.44
N GLU A 109 -3.33 4.30 4.23
CA GLU A 109 -4.53 4.03 3.44
C GLU A 109 -4.21 3.43 2.06
N LYS A 110 -3.17 2.59 1.98
CA LYS A 110 -2.82 1.90 0.74
C LYS A 110 -3.77 0.74 0.46
N PHE A 111 -4.11 0.57 -0.81
CA PHE A 111 -4.86 -0.56 -1.33
C PHE A 111 -3.89 -1.60 -1.88
N TYR A 112 -3.77 -2.71 -1.16
CA TYR A 112 -2.93 -3.84 -1.56
C TYR A 112 -3.72 -4.80 -2.44
N VAL A 113 -3.22 -5.04 -3.63
CA VAL A 113 -3.81 -5.90 -4.66
C VAL A 113 -2.82 -7.02 -4.95
N ASN A 114 -3.26 -8.27 -4.88
CA ASN A 114 -2.43 -9.41 -5.22
C ASN A 114 -3.17 -10.32 -6.21
N PHE A 115 -2.54 -10.64 -7.34
CA PHE A 115 -3.14 -11.42 -8.44
C PHE A 115 -2.11 -12.15 -9.30
#